data_AF-A0A2D7WRW5-F1
#
_entry.id   AF-A0A2D7WRW5-F1
#
_cell.length_a   1.000
_cell.length_b   1.000
_cell.length_c   1.000
_cell.angle_alpha   90.00
_cell.angle_beta   90.00
_cell.angle_gamma   90.00
#
_symmetry.space_group_name_H-M   'P 1'
#
loop_
_entity.id
_entity.type
_entity.pdbx_description
1 polymer ?
#
loop_
_entity_poly.entity_id
_entity_poly.type
_entity_poly.pdbx_seq_one_letter_code
_entity_poly.pdbx_strand_id
1 'polypeptide(L)' 'MPELAEVAFACGKWNSGIGKFIKEVYANPSSRVYRDLLPKDVVSELTKAKLTSSATHGKQMLFKLSGDKWLG' A
#
# COMPACT_ATOMS: atom_id res chain seq x y z
N MET A 1 -9.08 -10.61 14.21
CA MET A 1 -7.64 -10.40 13.96
C MET A 1 -7.30 -11.24 12.75
N PRO A 2 -6.80 -10.65 11.65
CA PRO A 2 -6.55 -11.43 10.44
C PRO A 2 -5.42 -12.43 10.67
N GLU A 3 -5.65 -13.67 10.28
CA GLU A 3 -4.67 -14.74 10.25
C GLU A 3 -3.91 -14.79 8.92
N LEU A 4 -2.83 -15.59 8.88
CA LEU A 4 -1.93 -15.70 7.71
C LEU A 4 -2.67 -15.89 6.38
N ALA A 5 -3.68 -16.77 6.38
CA ALA A 5 -4.49 -17.04 5.20
C ALA A 5 -5.32 -15.83 4.77
N GLU A 6 -5.87 -15.07 5.73
CA GLU A 6 -6.65 -13.86 5.45
C GLU A 6 -5.76 -12.74 4.90
N VAL A 7 -4.53 -12.61 5.40
CA VAL A 7 -3.53 -11.65 4.89
C VAL A 7 -3.11 -12.03 3.47
N ALA A 8 -2.79 -13.31 3.21
CA ALA A 8 -2.45 -13.76 1.86
C ALA A 8 -3.61 -13.54 0.87
N PHE A 9 -4.84 -13.89 1.28
CA PHE A 9 -6.04 -13.68 0.47
C PHE A 9 -6.28 -12.20 0.17
N ALA A 10 -6.23 -11.34 1.18
CA ALA A 10 -6.44 -9.90 1.02
C ALA A 10 -5.34 -9.27 0.16
N CYS A 11 -4.08 -9.67 0.33
CA CYS A 11 -2.98 -9.23 -0.53
C CYS A 11 -3.18 -9.66 -1.99
N GLY A 12 -3.64 -10.89 -2.23
CA GLY A 12 -3.90 -11.41 -3.57
C GLY A 12 -4.94 -10.60 -4.36
N LYS A 13 -5.91 -9.97 -3.69
CA LYS A 13 -6.89 -9.08 -4.35
C LYS A 13 -6.23 -7.88 -5.05
N TRP A 14 -5.10 -7.41 -4.54
CA TRP A 14 -4.35 -6.28 -5.12
C TRP A 14 -3.60 -6.66 -6.39
N ASN A 15 -3.39 -7.94 -6.69
CA ASN A 15 -2.64 -8.38 -7.88
C ASN A 15 -3.29 -7.87 -9.18
N SER A 16 -4.61 -7.70 -9.20
CA SER A 16 -5.36 -7.12 -10.33
C SER A 16 -5.00 -5.65 -10.63
N GLY A 17 -4.37 -4.97 -9.66
CA GLY A 17 -3.86 -3.60 -9.78
C GLY A 17 -2.39 -3.51 -10.19
N ILE A 18 -1.65 -4.63 -10.20
CA ILE A 18 -0.25 -4.64 -10.62
C ILE A 18 -0.15 -4.16 -12.07
N GLY A 19 0.78 -3.24 -12.32
CA GLY A 19 0.95 -2.61 -13.61
C GLY A 19 0.06 -1.39 -13.85
N LYS A 20 -0.87 -1.07 -12.95
CA LYS A 20 -1.77 0.09 -13.07
C LYS A 20 -1.26 1.27 -12.25
N PHE A 21 -1.62 2.47 -12.71
CA PHE A 21 -1.36 3.71 -12.00
C PHE A 21 -2.42 3.94 -10.92
N ILE A 22 -1.98 4.43 -9.76
CA ILE A 22 -2.86 4.89 -8.70
C ILE A 22 -3.53 6.18 -9.16
N LYS A 23 -4.86 6.12 -9.28
CA LYS A 23 -5.68 7.26 -9.68
C LYS A 23 -5.78 8.31 -8.58
N GLU A 24 -5.96 7.85 -7.34
CA GLU A 24 -6.26 8.70 -6.20
C GLU A 24 -5.85 7.99 -4.91
N VAL A 25 -5.47 8.76 -3.89
CA VAL A 25 -5.11 8.26 -2.56
C VAL A 25 -5.88 9.05 -1.53
N TYR A 26 -6.64 8.35 -0.70
CA TYR A 26 -7.34 8.92 0.44
C TYR A 26 -6.61 8.54 1.74
N ALA A 27 -6.15 9.55 2.48
CA ALA A 27 -5.56 9.38 3.80
C ALA A 27 -6.49 10.00 4.85
N ASN A 28 -6.85 9.25 5.88
CA ASN A 28 -7.64 9.79 6.98
C ASN A 28 -6.79 10.80 7.80
N PRO A 29 -7.20 12.07 7.92
CA PRO A 29 -6.42 13.11 8.61
C PRO A 29 -6.15 12.81 10.09
N SER A 30 -6.98 12.01 10.76
CA SER A 30 -6.83 11.67 12.18
C SER A 30 -6.08 10.35 12.43
N SER A 31 -5.65 9.68 11.37
CA SER A 31 -4.97 8.38 11.48
C SER A 31 -3.56 8.51 12.05
N ARG A 32 -3.22 7.64 13.00
CA ARG A 32 -1.89 7.55 13.63
C ARG A 32 -1.01 6.43 13.05
N VAL A 33 -1.38 5.90 11.87
CA VAL A 33 -0.66 4.78 11.24
C VAL A 33 0.67 5.20 10.61
N TYR A 34 0.85 6.49 10.34
CA TYR A 34 2.07 7.05 9.76
C TYR A 34 3.11 7.26 10.85
N ARG A 35 4.30 6.69 10.67
CA ARG A 35 5.46 6.91 11.53
C ARG A 35 6.43 7.81 10.77
N ASP A 36 6.88 8.89 11.41
CA ASP A 36 7.90 9.81 10.88
C ASP A 36 7.57 10.42 9.50
N LEU A 37 6.30 10.39 9.09
CA LEU A 37 5.82 10.84 7.78
C LEU A 37 4.53 11.65 7.94
N LEU A 38 4.40 12.71 7.13
CA LEU A 38 3.15 13.47 7.06
C LEU A 38 2.19 12.79 6.06
N PRO A 39 0.90 12.62 6.38
CA PRO A 39 -0.07 11.97 5.49
C PRO A 39 -0.15 12.61 4.11
N LYS A 40 0.02 13.94 4.03
CA LYS A 40 0.00 14.70 2.77
C LYS A 40 1.10 14.28 1.79
N ASP A 41 2.28 13.94 2.31
CA ASP A 41 3.44 13.58 1.50
C ASP A 41 3.21 12.18 0.93
N VAL A 42 2.64 11.28 1.74
CA VAL A 42 2.21 9.94 1.30
C VAL A 42 1.16 10.03 0.18
N VAL A 43 0.14 10.88 0.33
CA VAL A 43 -0.89 11.08 -0.71
C VAL A 43 -0.25 11.61 -2.00
N SER A 44 0.60 12.64 -1.90
CA SER A 44 1.30 13.23 -3.04
C SER A 44 2.16 12.21 -3.78
N GLU A 45 3.01 11.48 -3.06
CA GLU A 45 3.99 10.58 -3.63
C GLU A 45 3.38 9.30 -4.21
N LEU A 46 2.30 8.79 -3.61
CA LEU A 46 1.63 7.59 -4.09
C LEU A 46 0.65 7.89 -5.24
N THR A 47 0.10 9.11 -5.31
CA THR A 47 -0.75 9.50 -6.43
C THR A 47 0.06 9.47 -7.73
N LYS A 48 -0.47 8.82 -8.77
CA LYS A 48 0.22 8.52 -10.05
C LYS A 48 1.41 7.57 -9.95
N ALA A 49 1.70 6.98 -8.78
CA ALA A 49 2.65 5.87 -8.71
C ALA A 49 2.01 4.61 -9.33
N LYS A 50 2.83 3.77 -9.95
CA LYS A 50 2.41 2.48 -10.52
C LYS A 50 2.63 1.39 -9.49
N LEU A 51 1.61 0.58 -9.20
CA LEU A 51 1.78 -0.60 -8.34
C LEU A 51 2.60 -1.64 -9.10
N THR A 52 3.78 -2.03 -8.57
CA THR A 52 4.69 -2.96 -9.24
C THR A 52 4.68 -4.34 -8.63
N SER A 53 4.47 -4.46 -7.31
CA SER A 53 4.34 -5.75 -6.65
C SER A 53 3.59 -5.63 -5.33
N SER A 54 3.05 -6.76 -4.89
CA SER A 54 2.44 -6.99 -3.59
C SER A 54 3.09 -8.23 -2.98
N ALA A 55 3.37 -8.19 -1.68
CA ALA A 55 3.99 -9.27 -0.95
C ALA A 55 3.39 -9.35 0.46
N THR A 56 3.52 -10.51 1.10
CA THR A 56 3.14 -10.70 2.50
C THR A 56 4.29 -11.33 3.26
N HIS A 57 4.38 -10.98 4.54
CA HIS A 57 5.25 -11.68 5.49
C HIS A 57 4.57 -11.69 6.86
N GLY A 58 4.31 -12.90 7.39
CA GLY A 58 3.54 -13.03 8.61
C GLY A 58 2.16 -12.38 8.48
N LYS A 59 1.86 -11.45 9.39
CA LYS A 59 0.60 -10.71 9.41
C LYS A 59 0.68 -9.32 8.74
N GLN A 60 1.72 -9.09 7.96
CA GLN A 60 1.98 -7.82 7.27
C GLN A 60 1.84 -7.98 5.76
N MET A 61 1.47 -6.88 5.10
CA MET A 61 1.50 -6.74 3.64
C MET A 61 2.53 -5.68 3.28
N LEU A 62 3.13 -5.82 2.10
CA LEU A 62 4.07 -4.86 1.56
C LEU A 62 3.79 -4.65 0.07
N PHE A 63 3.63 -3.41 -0.32
CA PHE A 63 3.40 -2.99 -1.69
C PHE A 63 4.60 -2.20 -2.18
N LYS A 64 5.11 -2.56 -3.35
CA LYS A 64 6.13 -1.78 -4.06
C LYS A 64 5.47 -0.98 -5.15
N LEU A 65 5.87 0.27 -5.27
CA LEU A 65 5.43 1.18 -6.32
C LEU A 65 6.62 1.72 -7.11
N SER A 66 6.34 2.24 -8.31
CA SER A 66 7.33 2.93 -9.14
C SER A 66 8.00 4.09 -8.40
N GLY A 67 9.27 4.35 -8.72
CA GLY A 67 10.05 5.39 -8.06
C GLY A 67 10.60 4.97 -6.70
N ASP A 68 10.80 3.66 -6.50
CA ASP A 68 11.32 3.05 -5.27
C ASP A 68 10.52 3.40 -4.00
N LYS A 69 9.20 3.47 -4.16
CA LYS A 69 8.26 3.76 -3.09
C LYS A 69 7.69 2.47 -2.53
N TRP A 70 7.52 2.41 -1.22
CA TRP A 70 7.05 1.23 -0.50
C TRP A 70 5.92 1.61 0.46
N LEU A 71 4.94 0.73 0.60
CA LEU A 71 3.81 0.89 1.53
C LEU A 71 3.55 -0.45 2.23
N GLY A 72 3.62 -0.47 3.57
CA GLY A 72 3.40 -1.67 4.38
C GLY A 72 3.38 -1.36 5.87
#